data_AF-A0A961FT04-F1
#
_entry.id   AF-A0A961FT04-F1
#
_cell.length_a   1.000
_cell.length_b   1.000
_cell.length_c   1.000
_cell.angle_alpha   90.00
_cell.angle_beta   90.00
_cell.angle_gamma   90.00
#
_symmetry.space_group_name_H-M   'P 1'
#
loop_
_entity.id
_entity.type
_entity.pdbx_description
1 polymer ?
#
loop_
_entity_poly.entity_id
_entity_poly.type
_entity_poly.pdbx_seq_one_letter_code
_entity_poly.pdbx_strand_id
1 'polypeptide(L)'
;MKPSSPRNPRSLFVATALWWFAASFTVAFAATAPKDGKGDQKRPPGGKKLQQQLADTKDELEHTRVSLHEAHKELANKAEAISTLQSQVDSLSKQLAEARGNLKKLTGAAGDLVEEKKKNASLQESLRDLQKKAGEALVRAEAESRRQAEAANEALNKQAREIEALRQELVAVQKGAATALTAAEKQARELANESRQALAEKHAAVDQLKTELEKVRQQAAEAIARAEKDALAEAVEAKKAIAAKAAEVEGVRAKLQEVEKAAAEALARAEQEARKQQAISEETAAKAAREVASLKEQLEQAENDAARALAEAEANAREMATKSAAEIRRKTLEVAALQNVLQRVQSQTAAALEASKRNMAAANQRPAPAKPKTPKIDPLLYPINSAAPPKEWNRVAREVKNALKQFPKATVVLCGHADDSRYAETNHDISENRARFLCDYLATADIPRDRIEIKGLGNSRPVKGNPEANRRVDIEIRP
;
A
#
# COMPACT_ATOMS: atom_id res chain seq x y z
N MET A 1 2.93 9.58 -114.31
CA MET A 1 3.67 9.17 -115.52
C MET A 1 2.88 9.57 -116.77
N LYS A 2 3.50 9.68 -117.95
CA LYS A 2 2.81 9.88 -119.25
C LYS A 2 2.25 8.53 -119.76
N PRO A 3 1.29 8.51 -120.70
CA PRO A 3 1.58 8.75 -122.13
C PRO A 3 0.96 10.06 -122.66
N SER A 4 1.56 10.88 -123.53
CA SER A 4 2.45 10.68 -124.68
C SER A 4 1.76 10.42 -126.04
N SER A 5 0.79 11.26 -126.39
CA SER A 5 0.26 11.38 -127.76
C SER A 5 1.27 12.03 -128.72
N PRO A 6 1.62 11.43 -129.87
CA PRO A 6 2.52 12.05 -130.85
C PRO A 6 1.78 12.67 -132.06
N ARG A 7 2.08 13.96 -132.28
CA ARG A 7 2.30 14.63 -133.59
C ARG A 7 1.52 14.17 -134.84
N ASN A 8 0.74 15.10 -135.40
CA ASN A 8 0.63 15.26 -136.86
C ASN A 8 2.01 15.58 -137.47
N PRO A 9 2.33 15.03 -138.65
CA PRO A 9 2.63 15.86 -139.82
C PRO A 9 1.49 15.72 -140.86
N ARG A 10 1.05 16.77 -141.58
CA ARG A 10 1.74 17.42 -142.73
C ARG A 10 2.17 16.37 -143.77
N SER A 11 1.52 16.25 -144.93
CA SER A 11 1.36 17.22 -146.05
C SER A 11 1.97 16.57 -147.30
N LEU A 12 2.22 17.34 -148.37
CA LEU A 12 2.88 16.94 -149.63
C LEU A 12 1.96 16.05 -150.51
N PHE A 13 1.50 16.53 -151.68
CA PHE A 13 2.20 16.83 -152.95
C PHE A 13 2.20 15.62 -153.90
N VAL A 14 2.11 15.78 -155.23
CA VAL A 14 1.69 16.95 -156.04
C VAL A 14 1.35 16.48 -157.47
N ALA A 15 0.45 17.19 -158.16
CA ALA A 15 0.27 17.12 -159.62
C ALA A 15 0.10 15.66 -160.13
N THR A 16 0.39 15.24 -161.37
CA THR A 16 0.48 15.93 -162.69
C THR A 16 -0.62 15.25 -163.55
N ALA A 17 -1.47 15.96 -164.30
CA ALA A 17 -1.20 16.81 -165.46
C ALA A 17 -0.63 16.04 -166.66
N LEU A 18 -0.94 16.51 -167.88
CA LEU A 18 -0.43 16.03 -169.19
C LEU A 18 -1.01 14.67 -169.66
N TRP A 19 -1.31 14.44 -170.95
CA TRP A 19 -1.58 15.35 -172.08
C TRP A 19 -2.10 14.58 -173.33
N TRP A 20 -2.73 15.31 -174.26
CA TRP A 20 -2.75 15.04 -175.72
C TRP A 20 -3.35 13.69 -176.22
N PHE A 21 -3.64 13.45 -177.50
CA PHE A 21 -3.44 14.18 -178.79
C PHE A 21 -4.71 13.94 -179.65
N ALA A 22 -5.42 14.92 -180.24
CA ALA A 22 -5.14 15.80 -181.38
C ALA A 22 -5.38 15.17 -182.78
N ALA A 23 -5.55 16.04 -183.80
CA ALA A 23 -6.02 15.79 -185.18
C ALA A 23 -7.50 15.34 -185.28
N SER A 24 -8.41 15.95 -186.05
CA SER A 24 -8.37 16.91 -187.18
C SER A 24 -7.96 16.35 -188.54
N PHE A 25 -8.94 15.98 -189.36
CA PHE A 25 -9.12 16.32 -190.80
C PHE A 25 -10.54 15.85 -191.17
N THR A 26 -11.47 16.62 -191.76
CA THR A 26 -11.42 17.57 -192.88
C THR A 26 -11.34 16.88 -194.25
N VAL A 27 -12.51 16.62 -194.85
CA VAL A 27 -12.70 16.77 -196.30
C VAL A 27 -13.95 17.62 -196.50
N ALA A 28 -13.83 18.69 -197.26
CA ALA A 28 -14.96 19.47 -197.75
C ALA A 28 -14.98 19.37 -199.28
N PHE A 29 -16.16 19.13 -199.83
CA PHE A 29 -16.52 19.39 -201.23
C PHE A 29 -17.95 19.94 -201.16
N ALA A 30 -18.27 21.18 -201.56
CA ALA A 30 -18.09 21.80 -202.86
C ALA A 30 -18.92 21.11 -203.97
N ALA A 31 -19.69 21.80 -204.82
CA ALA A 31 -20.12 23.20 -204.77
C ALA A 31 -21.31 23.41 -205.75
N THR A 32 -22.08 24.49 -205.52
CA THR A 32 -22.77 25.34 -206.54
C THR A 32 -23.72 24.74 -207.61
N ALA A 33 -24.83 25.44 -207.83
CA ALA A 33 -25.60 25.41 -209.09
C ALA A 33 -24.84 26.16 -210.22
N PRO A 34 -25.22 26.12 -211.53
CA PRO A 34 -26.47 26.76 -211.97
C PRO A 34 -27.22 26.17 -213.22
N LYS A 35 -28.54 26.36 -213.20
CA LYS A 35 -29.46 26.85 -214.26
C LYS A 35 -29.25 26.63 -215.78
N ASP A 36 -30.41 26.32 -216.39
CA ASP A 36 -30.99 26.82 -217.66
C ASP A 36 -30.35 26.47 -219.02
N GLY A 37 -31.13 25.79 -219.89
CA GLY A 37 -30.84 25.60 -221.33
C GLY A 37 -31.91 24.77 -222.07
N LYS A 38 -32.40 25.25 -223.22
CA LYS A 38 -33.34 24.55 -224.13
C LYS A 38 -32.63 24.24 -225.47
N GLY A 39 -32.93 23.13 -226.15
CA GLY A 39 -32.58 23.00 -227.58
C GLY A 39 -32.37 21.59 -228.20
N ASP A 40 -33.47 20.92 -228.54
CA ASP A 40 -33.75 20.19 -229.81
C ASP A 40 -32.74 19.23 -230.56
N GLN A 41 -33.31 18.06 -230.95
CA GLN A 41 -33.15 17.27 -232.21
C GLN A 41 -32.21 16.03 -232.37
N LYS A 42 -32.89 14.92 -232.77
CA LYS A 42 -32.52 13.77 -233.66
C LYS A 42 -31.68 12.56 -233.17
N ARG A 43 -32.39 11.42 -232.93
CA ARG A 43 -32.28 10.00 -233.46
C ARG A 43 -30.89 9.36 -233.75
N PRO A 44 -30.71 8.00 -233.72
CA PRO A 44 -31.71 6.91 -233.78
C PRO A 44 -31.55 5.85 -232.62
N PRO A 45 -31.67 4.48 -232.73
CA PRO A 45 -32.44 3.73 -231.70
C PRO A 45 -31.75 2.48 -231.05
N GLY A 46 -32.40 1.89 -230.03
CA GLY A 46 -32.16 0.49 -229.62
C GLY A 46 -32.08 0.22 -228.10
N GLY A 47 -33.22 0.12 -227.40
CA GLY A 47 -33.27 -0.13 -225.96
C GLY A 47 -33.94 -1.45 -225.56
N LYS A 48 -33.37 -2.16 -224.58
CA LYS A 48 -34.05 -3.21 -223.78
C LYS A 48 -33.29 -3.72 -222.54
N LYS A 49 -31.96 -3.54 -222.44
CA LYS A 49 -31.12 -4.24 -221.43
C LYS A 49 -30.95 -3.54 -220.07
N LEU A 50 -31.24 -2.25 -219.97
CA LEU A 50 -30.97 -1.43 -218.77
C LEU A 50 -32.06 -1.45 -217.69
N GLN A 51 -33.25 -2.01 -217.97
CA GLN A 51 -34.35 -2.03 -216.99
C GLN A 51 -34.22 -3.14 -215.93
N GLN A 52 -33.38 -4.15 -216.16
CA GLN A 52 -33.18 -5.25 -215.22
C GLN A 52 -32.44 -4.79 -213.94
N GLN A 53 -31.32 -4.07 -214.11
CA GLN A 53 -30.35 -3.77 -213.05
C GLN A 53 -30.83 -2.74 -212.00
N LEU A 54 -32.00 -2.13 -212.20
CA LEU A 54 -32.59 -1.14 -211.29
C LEU A 54 -33.62 -1.76 -210.32
N ALA A 55 -34.01 -3.02 -210.53
CA ALA A 55 -34.89 -3.75 -209.62
C ALA A 55 -34.08 -4.32 -208.44
N ASP A 56 -33.08 -5.15 -208.74
CA ASP A 56 -32.31 -5.93 -207.77
C ASP A 56 -31.73 -5.08 -206.62
N THR A 57 -31.19 -3.89 -206.95
CA THR A 57 -30.58 -2.95 -205.99
C THR A 57 -31.57 -2.30 -205.02
N LYS A 58 -32.88 -2.34 -205.30
CA LYS A 58 -33.91 -1.79 -204.43
C LYS A 58 -34.29 -2.79 -203.31
N ASP A 59 -34.35 -4.07 -203.63
CA ASP A 59 -34.79 -5.09 -202.68
C ASP A 59 -33.71 -5.38 -201.63
N GLU A 60 -32.42 -5.27 -201.99
CA GLU A 60 -31.32 -5.25 -201.01
C GLU A 60 -31.43 -4.07 -200.02
N LEU A 61 -31.91 -2.90 -200.47
CA LEU A 61 -32.03 -1.70 -199.64
C LEU A 61 -33.16 -1.82 -198.61
N GLU A 62 -34.30 -2.39 -198.97
CA GLU A 62 -35.38 -2.63 -197.99
C GLU A 62 -35.06 -3.82 -197.07
N HIS A 63 -34.37 -4.87 -197.55
CA HIS A 63 -33.93 -5.98 -196.69
C HIS A 63 -32.92 -5.50 -195.62
N THR A 64 -31.93 -4.69 -196.00
CA THR A 64 -30.97 -4.10 -195.04
C THR A 64 -31.64 -3.13 -194.07
N ARG A 65 -32.64 -2.36 -194.52
CA ARG A 65 -33.45 -1.49 -193.65
C ARG A 65 -34.24 -2.27 -192.60
N VAL A 66 -34.89 -3.37 -192.98
CA VAL A 66 -35.62 -4.24 -192.04
C VAL A 66 -34.64 -4.87 -191.04
N SER A 67 -33.51 -5.40 -191.52
CA SER A 67 -32.46 -5.96 -190.65
C SER A 67 -31.90 -4.94 -189.65
N LEU A 68 -31.76 -3.67 -190.05
CA LEU A 68 -31.32 -2.59 -189.16
C LEU A 68 -32.37 -2.28 -188.09
N HIS A 69 -33.66 -2.28 -188.46
CA HIS A 69 -34.74 -2.03 -187.49
C HIS A 69 -34.85 -3.15 -186.44
N GLU A 70 -34.73 -4.41 -186.85
CA GLU A 70 -34.72 -5.55 -185.94
C GLU A 70 -33.50 -5.52 -185.00
N ALA A 71 -32.31 -5.14 -185.52
CA ALA A 71 -31.11 -4.96 -184.71
C ALA A 71 -31.23 -3.81 -183.69
N HIS A 72 -31.86 -2.69 -184.06
CA HIS A 72 -32.16 -1.58 -183.14
C HIS A 72 -33.12 -2.00 -182.02
N LYS A 73 -34.13 -2.82 -182.35
CA LYS A 73 -35.10 -3.39 -181.41
C LYS A 73 -34.45 -4.38 -180.44
N GLU A 74 -33.54 -5.25 -180.93
CA GLU A 74 -32.70 -6.05 -180.03
C GLU A 74 -31.82 -5.18 -179.11
N LEU A 75 -31.20 -4.12 -179.62
CA LEU A 75 -30.37 -3.20 -178.84
C LEU A 75 -31.17 -2.51 -177.74
N ALA A 76 -32.42 -2.10 -178.02
CA ALA A 76 -33.32 -1.54 -177.01
C ALA A 76 -33.64 -2.55 -175.90
N ASN A 77 -34.05 -3.78 -176.27
CA ASN A 77 -34.34 -4.85 -175.30
C ASN A 77 -33.10 -5.21 -174.45
N LYS A 78 -31.91 -5.23 -175.07
CA LYS A 78 -30.64 -5.48 -174.37
C LYS A 78 -30.26 -4.33 -173.45
N ALA A 79 -30.53 -3.08 -173.82
CA ALA A 79 -30.33 -1.92 -172.93
C ALA A 79 -31.29 -1.92 -171.73
N GLU A 80 -32.55 -2.31 -171.91
CA GLU A 80 -33.53 -2.45 -170.83
C GLU A 80 -33.15 -3.60 -169.87
N ALA A 81 -32.67 -4.73 -170.40
CA ALA A 81 -32.11 -5.81 -169.59
C ALA A 81 -30.86 -5.36 -168.80
N ILE A 82 -29.95 -4.59 -169.42
CA ILE A 82 -28.78 -4.01 -168.74
C ILE A 82 -29.20 -3.04 -167.63
N SER A 83 -30.18 -2.16 -167.88
CA SER A 83 -30.73 -1.24 -166.87
C SER A 83 -31.36 -2.00 -165.68
N THR A 84 -32.10 -3.07 -165.98
CA THR A 84 -32.68 -3.96 -164.97
C THR A 84 -31.58 -4.61 -164.12
N LEU A 85 -30.53 -5.17 -164.76
CA LEU A 85 -29.38 -5.76 -164.07
C LEU A 85 -28.59 -4.72 -163.25
N GLN A 86 -28.44 -3.49 -163.73
CA GLN A 86 -27.83 -2.39 -162.97
C GLN A 86 -28.63 -2.10 -161.69
N SER A 87 -29.96 -1.99 -161.77
CA SER A 87 -30.81 -1.80 -160.59
C SER A 87 -30.71 -2.95 -159.57
N GLN A 88 -30.51 -4.19 -160.05
CA GLN A 88 -30.28 -5.35 -159.19
C GLN A 88 -28.88 -5.32 -158.55
N VAL A 89 -27.84 -4.93 -159.29
CA VAL A 89 -26.48 -4.74 -158.78
C VAL A 89 -26.41 -3.63 -157.73
N ASP A 90 -27.12 -2.51 -157.93
CA ASP A 90 -27.21 -1.43 -156.95
C ASP A 90 -27.96 -1.87 -155.68
N SER A 91 -29.08 -2.59 -155.84
CA SER A 91 -29.84 -3.17 -154.73
C SER A 91 -28.99 -4.16 -153.90
N LEU A 92 -28.30 -5.10 -154.57
CA LEU A 92 -27.40 -6.05 -153.93
C LEU A 92 -26.18 -5.35 -153.30
N SER A 93 -25.65 -4.29 -153.91
CA SER A 93 -24.55 -3.49 -153.35
C SER A 93 -24.98 -2.75 -152.08
N LYS A 94 -26.21 -2.23 -152.04
CA LYS A 94 -26.81 -1.62 -150.85
C LYS A 94 -27.05 -2.66 -149.75
N GLN A 95 -27.64 -3.81 -150.06
CA GLN A 95 -27.80 -4.92 -149.11
C GLN A 95 -26.45 -5.41 -148.56
N LEU A 96 -25.41 -5.49 -149.40
CA LEU A 96 -24.05 -5.85 -149.00
C LEU A 96 -23.42 -4.78 -148.08
N ALA A 97 -23.68 -3.49 -148.32
CA ALA A 97 -23.24 -2.40 -147.45
C ALA A 97 -23.95 -2.44 -146.08
N GLU A 98 -25.26 -2.69 -146.05
CA GLU A 98 -26.05 -2.86 -144.82
C GLU A 98 -25.62 -4.10 -144.05
N ALA A 99 -25.40 -5.24 -144.72
CA ALA A 99 -24.87 -6.47 -144.13
C ALA A 99 -23.47 -6.27 -143.55
N ARG A 100 -22.57 -5.56 -144.25
CA ARG A 100 -21.24 -5.17 -143.73
C ARG A 100 -21.35 -4.24 -142.51
N GLY A 101 -22.30 -3.31 -142.51
CA GLY A 101 -22.58 -2.43 -141.37
C GLY A 101 -23.08 -3.20 -140.15
N ASN A 102 -23.99 -4.15 -140.34
CA ASN A 102 -24.51 -5.01 -139.27
C ASN A 102 -23.45 -6.00 -138.76
N LEU A 103 -22.64 -6.60 -139.65
CA LEU A 103 -21.49 -7.41 -139.26
C LEU A 103 -20.51 -6.60 -138.41
N LYS A 104 -20.19 -5.35 -138.78
CA LYS A 104 -19.31 -4.46 -137.99
C LYS A 104 -19.87 -4.18 -136.59
N LYS A 105 -21.18 -3.96 -136.45
CA LYS A 105 -21.85 -3.81 -135.14
C LYS A 105 -21.74 -5.10 -134.31
N LEU A 106 -22.01 -6.26 -134.91
CA LEU A 106 -21.92 -7.56 -134.25
C LEU A 106 -20.49 -7.89 -133.81
N THR A 107 -19.46 -7.56 -134.61
CA THR A 107 -18.06 -7.72 -134.19
C THR A 107 -17.66 -6.77 -133.06
N GLY A 108 -18.27 -5.59 -132.97
CA GLY A 108 -18.11 -4.68 -131.82
C GLY A 108 -18.69 -5.29 -130.55
N ALA A 109 -19.98 -5.64 -130.58
CA ALA A 109 -20.67 -6.27 -129.44
C ALA A 109 -20.03 -7.59 -128.99
N ALA A 110 -19.48 -8.39 -129.92
CA ALA A 110 -18.71 -9.58 -129.58
C ALA A 110 -17.38 -9.25 -128.87
N GLY A 111 -16.72 -8.15 -129.23
CA GLY A 111 -15.56 -7.62 -128.52
C GLY A 111 -15.91 -7.15 -127.10
N ASP A 112 -17.00 -6.39 -126.96
CA ASP A 112 -17.49 -5.92 -125.66
C ASP A 112 -17.84 -7.10 -124.73
N LEU A 113 -18.54 -8.12 -125.24
CA LEU A 113 -18.84 -9.36 -124.51
C LEU A 113 -17.58 -10.16 -124.12
N VAL A 114 -16.51 -10.11 -124.91
CA VAL A 114 -15.22 -10.72 -124.56
C VAL A 114 -14.55 -9.96 -123.41
N GLU A 115 -14.62 -8.63 -123.38
CA GLU A 115 -14.12 -7.83 -122.26
C GLU A 115 -14.99 -7.99 -120.99
N GLU A 116 -16.32 -8.09 -121.12
CA GLU A 116 -17.18 -8.45 -119.98
C GLU A 116 -16.89 -9.86 -119.46
N LYS A 117 -16.62 -10.84 -120.34
CA LYS A 117 -16.22 -12.19 -119.92
C LYS A 117 -14.89 -12.17 -119.16
N LYS A 118 -13.92 -11.34 -119.55
CA LYS A 118 -12.66 -11.13 -118.81
C LYS A 118 -12.91 -10.49 -117.43
N LYS A 119 -13.73 -9.44 -117.35
CA LYS A 119 -14.11 -8.80 -116.08
C LYS A 119 -14.83 -9.77 -115.15
N ASN A 120 -15.75 -10.58 -115.67
CA ASN A 120 -16.44 -11.61 -114.88
C ASN A 120 -15.48 -12.70 -114.39
N ALA A 121 -14.48 -13.08 -115.17
CA ALA A 121 -13.45 -14.02 -114.72
C ALA A 121 -12.60 -13.45 -113.56
N SER A 122 -12.12 -12.21 -113.66
CA SER A 122 -11.33 -11.59 -112.58
C SER A 122 -12.17 -11.25 -111.34
N LEU A 123 -13.46 -10.95 -111.50
CA LEU A 123 -14.40 -10.85 -110.38
C LEU A 123 -14.65 -12.21 -109.70
N GLN A 124 -14.78 -13.30 -110.46
CA GLN A 124 -14.89 -14.65 -109.89
C GLN A 124 -13.62 -15.09 -109.16
N GLU A 125 -12.45 -14.74 -109.68
CA GLU A 125 -11.16 -14.97 -109.00
C GLU A 125 -11.07 -14.15 -107.71
N SER A 126 -11.41 -12.86 -107.76
CA SER A 126 -11.45 -11.97 -106.59
C SER A 126 -12.44 -12.47 -105.53
N LEU A 127 -13.59 -13.00 -105.94
CA LEU A 127 -14.59 -13.57 -105.04
C LEU A 127 -14.08 -14.84 -104.35
N ARG A 128 -13.41 -15.75 -105.07
CA ARG A 128 -12.76 -16.93 -104.47
C ARG A 128 -11.69 -16.53 -103.46
N ASP A 129 -10.90 -15.52 -103.79
CA ASP A 129 -9.82 -15.04 -102.94
C ASP A 129 -10.36 -14.37 -101.65
N LEU A 130 -11.48 -13.64 -101.75
CA LEU A 130 -12.21 -13.10 -100.60
C LEU A 130 -12.87 -14.22 -99.78
N GLN A 131 -13.50 -15.21 -100.40
CA GLN A 131 -14.08 -16.38 -99.72
C GLN A 131 -13.01 -17.16 -98.94
N LYS A 132 -11.83 -17.39 -99.54
CA LYS A 132 -10.69 -18.01 -98.87
C LYS A 132 -10.21 -17.19 -97.67
N LYS A 133 -10.00 -15.88 -97.85
CA LYS A 133 -9.58 -14.98 -96.75
C LYS A 133 -10.60 -14.90 -95.62
N ALA A 134 -11.90 -14.90 -95.95
CA ALA A 134 -12.98 -14.96 -94.96
C ALA A 134 -12.98 -16.28 -94.18
N GLY A 135 -12.84 -17.42 -94.87
CA GLY A 135 -12.71 -18.74 -94.24
C GLY A 135 -11.48 -18.84 -93.32
N GLU A 136 -10.32 -18.38 -93.78
CA GLU A 136 -9.11 -18.32 -92.95
C GLU A 136 -9.29 -17.40 -91.74
N ALA A 137 -9.92 -16.24 -91.89
CA ALA A 137 -10.18 -15.32 -90.78
C ALA A 137 -11.16 -15.91 -89.75
N LEU A 138 -12.20 -16.61 -90.21
CA LEU A 138 -13.18 -17.27 -89.35
C LEU A 138 -12.53 -18.43 -88.56
N VAL A 139 -11.71 -19.26 -89.21
CA VAL A 139 -10.94 -20.33 -88.54
C VAL A 139 -9.97 -19.77 -87.50
N ARG A 140 -9.31 -18.63 -87.78
CA ARG A 140 -8.44 -17.95 -86.79
C ARG A 140 -9.26 -17.43 -85.61
N ALA A 141 -10.39 -16.75 -85.86
CA ALA A 141 -11.27 -16.24 -84.81
C ALA A 141 -11.86 -17.36 -83.93
N GLU A 142 -12.26 -18.50 -84.53
CA GLU A 142 -12.66 -19.68 -83.77
C GLU A 142 -11.51 -20.25 -82.93
N ALA A 143 -10.30 -20.37 -83.48
CA ALA A 143 -9.14 -20.88 -82.76
C ALA A 143 -8.72 -19.96 -81.60
N GLU A 144 -8.79 -18.64 -81.78
CA GLU A 144 -8.54 -17.65 -80.73
C GLU A 144 -9.63 -17.68 -79.66
N SER A 145 -10.91 -17.77 -80.04
CA SER A 145 -12.03 -17.91 -79.10
C SER A 145 -11.96 -19.20 -78.29
N ARG A 146 -11.62 -20.35 -78.92
CA ARG A 146 -11.39 -21.62 -78.21
C ARG A 146 -10.23 -21.52 -77.23
N ARG A 147 -9.09 -20.95 -77.63
CA ARG A 147 -7.95 -20.71 -76.72
C ARG A 147 -8.29 -19.82 -75.54
N GLN A 148 -9.09 -18.77 -75.75
CA GLN A 148 -9.57 -17.90 -74.68
C GLN A 148 -10.50 -18.66 -73.71
N ALA A 149 -11.40 -19.50 -74.23
CA ALA A 149 -12.27 -20.35 -73.41
C ALA A 149 -11.50 -21.43 -72.64
N GLU A 150 -10.50 -22.06 -73.28
CA GLU A 150 -9.59 -23.03 -72.65
C GLU A 150 -8.78 -22.39 -71.51
N ALA A 151 -8.16 -21.23 -71.75
CA ALA A 151 -7.42 -20.49 -70.74
C ALA A 151 -8.32 -19.99 -69.58
N ALA A 152 -9.54 -19.55 -69.88
CA ALA A 152 -10.52 -19.17 -68.86
C ALA A 152 -10.96 -20.37 -68.01
N ASN A 153 -11.20 -21.53 -68.64
CA ASN A 153 -11.51 -22.77 -67.93
C ASN A 153 -10.34 -23.26 -67.08
N GLU A 154 -9.09 -23.14 -67.55
CA GLU A 154 -7.91 -23.48 -66.76
C GLU A 154 -7.74 -22.55 -65.54
N ALA A 155 -7.94 -21.23 -65.73
CA ALA A 155 -7.92 -20.26 -64.64
C ALA A 155 -9.02 -20.53 -63.59
N LEU A 156 -10.25 -20.82 -64.02
CA LEU A 156 -11.36 -21.21 -63.13
C LEU A 156 -11.07 -22.53 -62.39
N ASN A 157 -10.50 -23.53 -63.07
CA ASN A 157 -10.10 -24.79 -62.44
C ASN A 157 -8.96 -24.59 -61.42
N LYS A 158 -8.04 -23.65 -61.65
CA LYS A 158 -7.00 -23.27 -60.67
C LYS A 158 -7.64 -22.61 -59.44
N GLN A 159 -8.52 -21.63 -59.63
CA GLN A 159 -9.24 -20.97 -58.54
C GLN A 159 -10.11 -21.94 -57.73
N ALA A 160 -10.77 -22.91 -58.39
CA ALA A 160 -11.55 -23.94 -57.71
C ALA A 160 -10.69 -24.83 -56.80
N ARG A 161 -9.47 -25.18 -57.23
CA ARG A 161 -8.49 -25.93 -56.40
C ARG A 161 -7.98 -25.10 -55.23
N GLU A 162 -7.71 -23.81 -55.44
CA GLU A 162 -7.29 -22.87 -54.38
C GLU A 162 -8.37 -22.69 -53.32
N ILE A 163 -9.64 -22.53 -53.74
CA ILE A 163 -10.80 -22.45 -52.84
C ILE A 163 -10.99 -23.74 -52.05
N GLU A 164 -10.82 -24.91 -52.67
CA GLU A 164 -10.99 -26.19 -51.99
C GLU A 164 -9.84 -26.50 -51.02
N ALA A 165 -8.61 -26.09 -51.31
CA ALA A 165 -7.49 -26.13 -50.36
C ALA A 165 -7.78 -25.25 -49.12
N LEU A 166 -8.21 -23.99 -49.33
CA LEU A 166 -8.57 -23.08 -48.24
C LEU A 166 -9.75 -23.60 -47.39
N ARG A 167 -10.69 -24.33 -48.00
CA ARG A 167 -11.78 -25.01 -47.25
C ARG A 167 -11.25 -26.14 -46.38
N GLN A 168 -10.31 -26.95 -46.87
CA GLN A 168 -9.71 -28.03 -46.10
C GLN A 168 -8.87 -27.49 -44.93
N GLU A 169 -8.12 -26.39 -45.14
CA GLU A 169 -7.44 -25.66 -44.06
C GLU A 169 -8.44 -25.11 -43.03
N LEU A 170 -9.53 -24.47 -43.47
CA LEU A 170 -10.57 -23.95 -42.58
C LEU A 170 -11.21 -25.06 -41.73
N VAL A 171 -11.52 -26.22 -42.31
CA VAL A 171 -12.05 -27.39 -41.59
C VAL A 171 -11.02 -27.95 -40.59
N ALA A 172 -9.74 -27.99 -40.95
CA ALA A 172 -8.67 -28.39 -40.03
C ALA A 172 -8.54 -27.42 -38.84
N VAL A 173 -8.58 -26.12 -39.09
CA VAL A 173 -8.56 -25.06 -38.06
C VAL A 173 -9.79 -25.15 -37.15
N GLN A 174 -11.00 -25.32 -37.71
CA GLN A 174 -12.23 -25.49 -36.94
C GLN A 174 -12.18 -26.75 -36.05
N LYS A 175 -11.69 -27.87 -36.59
CA LYS A 175 -11.51 -29.11 -35.81
C LYS A 175 -10.49 -28.93 -34.68
N GLY A 176 -9.36 -28.27 -34.97
CA GLY A 176 -8.34 -27.93 -33.98
C GLY A 176 -8.91 -27.06 -32.85
N ALA A 177 -9.65 -26.00 -33.20
CA ALA A 177 -10.31 -25.12 -32.25
C ALA A 177 -11.33 -25.85 -31.36
N ALA A 178 -12.14 -26.76 -31.94
CA ALA A 178 -13.08 -27.58 -31.18
C ALA A 178 -12.36 -28.54 -30.19
N THR A 179 -11.24 -29.14 -30.59
CA THR A 179 -10.42 -29.96 -29.68
C THR A 179 -9.73 -29.14 -28.59
N ALA A 180 -9.29 -27.92 -28.90
CA ALA A 180 -8.69 -27.01 -27.92
C ALA A 180 -9.73 -26.51 -26.90
N LEU A 181 -10.93 -26.15 -27.36
CA LEU A 181 -12.04 -25.72 -26.50
C LEU A 181 -12.47 -26.83 -25.53
N THR A 182 -12.67 -28.05 -26.04
CA THR A 182 -13.06 -29.19 -25.20
C THR A 182 -11.98 -29.61 -24.20
N ALA A 183 -10.70 -29.49 -24.57
CA ALA A 183 -9.58 -29.66 -23.63
C ALA A 183 -9.55 -28.58 -22.54
N ALA A 184 -9.73 -27.31 -22.91
CA ALA A 184 -9.77 -26.18 -21.97
C ALA A 184 -10.98 -26.27 -21.03
N GLU A 185 -12.16 -26.66 -21.52
CA GLU A 185 -13.32 -26.95 -20.68
C GLU A 185 -13.06 -28.07 -19.67
N LYS A 186 -12.38 -29.14 -20.10
CA LYS A 186 -12.01 -30.26 -19.21
C LYS A 186 -11.07 -29.77 -18.10
N GLN A 187 -10.00 -29.06 -18.45
CA GLN A 187 -9.05 -28.48 -17.48
C GLN A 187 -9.74 -27.51 -16.51
N ALA A 188 -10.64 -26.66 -17.00
CA ALA A 188 -11.40 -25.73 -16.16
C ALA A 188 -12.33 -26.46 -15.17
N ARG A 189 -12.96 -27.56 -15.58
CA ARG A 189 -13.78 -28.42 -14.70
C ARG A 189 -12.92 -29.16 -13.66
N GLU A 190 -11.73 -29.61 -14.03
CA GLU A 190 -10.77 -30.29 -13.14
C GLU A 190 -10.28 -29.32 -12.05
N LEU A 191 -9.74 -28.15 -12.43
CA LEU A 191 -9.32 -27.09 -11.51
C LEU A 191 -10.47 -26.60 -10.59
N ALA A 192 -11.70 -26.52 -11.11
CA ALA A 192 -12.87 -26.14 -10.31
C ALA A 192 -13.26 -27.22 -9.29
N ASN A 193 -13.06 -28.50 -9.59
CA ASN A 193 -13.31 -29.60 -8.65
C ASN A 193 -12.22 -29.70 -7.58
N GLU A 194 -10.95 -29.57 -7.95
CA GLU A 194 -9.81 -29.47 -7.01
C GLU A 194 -10.01 -28.29 -6.04
N SER A 195 -10.39 -27.11 -6.57
CA SER A 195 -10.67 -25.92 -5.77
C SER A 195 -11.83 -26.15 -4.78
N ARG A 196 -12.86 -26.91 -5.17
CA ARG A 196 -13.98 -27.28 -4.29
C ARG A 196 -13.58 -28.27 -3.20
N GLN A 197 -12.74 -29.26 -3.54
CA GLN A 197 -12.23 -30.23 -2.57
C GLN A 197 -11.35 -29.53 -1.52
N ALA A 198 -10.38 -28.71 -1.94
CA ALA A 198 -9.53 -27.94 -1.04
C ALA A 198 -10.31 -26.92 -0.18
N LEU A 199 -11.46 -26.42 -0.66
CA LEU A 199 -12.37 -25.59 0.15
C LEU A 199 -13.11 -26.43 1.19
N ALA A 200 -13.64 -27.60 0.81
CA ALA A 200 -14.35 -28.51 1.70
C ALA A 200 -13.46 -29.06 2.82
N GLU A 201 -12.21 -29.42 2.51
CA GLU A 201 -11.19 -29.80 3.50
C GLU A 201 -10.92 -28.69 4.52
N LYS A 202 -10.78 -27.43 4.05
CA LYS A 202 -10.59 -26.27 4.92
C LYS A 202 -11.82 -25.99 5.80
N HIS A 203 -13.03 -26.17 5.28
CA HIS A 203 -14.25 -26.08 6.10
C HIS A 203 -14.31 -27.18 7.16
N ALA A 204 -14.02 -28.43 6.80
CA ALA A 204 -13.97 -29.55 7.75
C ALA A 204 -12.91 -29.32 8.87
N ALA A 205 -11.73 -28.83 8.50
CA ALA A 205 -10.68 -28.46 9.46
C ALA A 205 -11.11 -27.30 10.39
N VAL A 206 -11.81 -26.29 9.86
CA VAL A 206 -12.38 -25.19 10.66
C VAL A 206 -13.44 -25.69 11.63
N ASP A 207 -14.29 -26.64 11.23
CA ASP A 207 -15.35 -27.19 12.09
C ASP A 207 -14.79 -28.16 13.15
N GLN A 208 -13.71 -28.89 12.84
CA GLN A 208 -12.91 -29.61 13.85
C GLN A 208 -12.30 -28.63 14.86
N LEU A 209 -11.67 -27.54 14.41
CA LEU A 209 -11.08 -26.53 15.30
C LEU A 209 -12.11 -25.83 16.19
N LYS A 210 -13.32 -25.56 15.69
CA LYS A 210 -14.45 -25.08 16.52
C LYS A 210 -14.80 -26.10 17.62
N THR A 211 -14.85 -27.38 17.25
CA THR A 211 -15.21 -28.48 18.17
C THR A 211 -14.18 -28.65 19.28
N GLU A 212 -12.88 -28.61 18.95
CA GLU A 212 -11.81 -28.66 19.97
C GLU A 212 -11.76 -27.38 20.82
N LEU A 213 -11.97 -26.20 20.24
CA LEU A 213 -12.07 -24.94 21.00
C LEU A 213 -13.20 -24.99 22.04
N GLU A 214 -14.35 -25.57 21.70
CA GLU A 214 -15.48 -25.67 22.61
C GLU A 214 -15.25 -26.71 23.72
N LYS A 215 -14.58 -27.84 23.43
CA LYS A 215 -14.09 -28.77 24.46
C LYS A 215 -13.11 -28.10 25.43
N VAL A 216 -12.15 -27.32 24.92
CA VAL A 216 -11.16 -26.60 25.74
C VAL A 216 -11.85 -25.55 26.62
N ARG A 217 -12.88 -24.86 26.11
CA ARG A 217 -13.72 -23.95 26.91
C ARG A 217 -14.48 -24.66 28.02
N GLN A 218 -15.08 -25.81 27.74
CA GLN A 218 -15.78 -26.62 28.73
C GLN A 218 -14.83 -27.12 29.82
N GLN A 219 -13.65 -27.64 29.44
CA GLN A 219 -12.60 -28.05 30.37
C GLN A 219 -12.09 -26.89 31.24
N ALA A 220 -11.91 -25.70 30.65
CA ALA A 220 -11.50 -24.50 31.40
C ALA A 220 -12.59 -24.04 32.38
N ALA A 221 -13.87 -24.04 31.97
CA ALA A 221 -14.99 -23.71 32.84
C ALA A 221 -15.14 -24.71 34.00
N GLU A 222 -14.99 -26.00 33.75
CA GLU A 222 -14.94 -27.03 34.80
C GLU A 222 -13.75 -26.84 35.75
N ALA A 223 -12.56 -26.52 35.24
CA ALA A 223 -11.38 -26.29 36.06
C ALA A 223 -11.53 -25.06 36.97
N ILE A 224 -12.11 -23.97 36.45
CA ILE A 224 -12.44 -22.77 37.23
C ILE A 224 -13.47 -23.10 38.31
N ALA A 225 -14.58 -23.77 37.96
CA ALA A 225 -15.63 -24.12 38.92
C ALA A 225 -15.15 -25.08 40.04
N ARG A 226 -14.18 -25.96 39.74
CA ARG A 226 -13.48 -26.78 40.75
C ARG A 226 -12.61 -25.91 41.65
N ALA A 227 -11.74 -25.07 41.08
CA ALA A 227 -10.87 -24.19 41.85
C ALA A 227 -11.64 -23.20 42.75
N GLU A 228 -12.75 -22.63 42.28
CA GLU A 228 -13.64 -21.78 43.09
C GLU A 228 -14.27 -22.55 44.26
N LYS A 229 -14.75 -23.77 44.01
CA LYS A 229 -15.32 -24.65 45.05
C LYS A 229 -14.27 -25.03 46.10
N ASP A 230 -13.06 -25.39 45.68
CA ASP A 230 -12.00 -25.83 46.57
C ASP A 230 -11.46 -24.65 47.41
N ALA A 231 -11.29 -23.47 46.81
CA ALA A 231 -10.96 -22.23 47.53
C ALA A 231 -12.06 -21.80 48.51
N LEU A 232 -13.35 -22.00 48.18
CA LEU A 232 -14.47 -21.78 49.11
C LEU A 232 -14.43 -22.77 50.28
N ALA A 233 -14.04 -24.03 50.05
CA ALA A 233 -13.89 -25.02 51.12
C ALA A 233 -12.73 -24.65 52.07
N GLU A 234 -11.56 -24.28 51.53
CA GLU A 234 -10.43 -23.78 52.32
C GLU A 234 -10.81 -22.53 53.13
N ALA A 235 -11.52 -21.58 52.54
CA ALA A 235 -11.99 -20.37 53.23
C ALA A 235 -12.97 -20.68 54.37
N VAL A 236 -13.81 -21.73 54.23
CA VAL A 236 -14.71 -22.19 55.29
C VAL A 236 -13.94 -22.85 56.44
N GLU A 237 -12.96 -23.70 56.18
CA GLU A 237 -12.13 -24.30 57.23
C GLU A 237 -11.23 -23.26 57.92
N ALA A 238 -10.63 -22.32 57.17
CA ALA A 238 -9.91 -21.19 57.74
C ALA A 238 -10.80 -20.35 58.66
N LYS A 239 -12.06 -20.07 58.25
CA LYS A 239 -13.04 -19.36 59.09
C LYS A 239 -13.40 -20.13 60.36
N LYS A 240 -13.54 -21.46 60.31
CA LYS A 240 -13.74 -22.31 61.50
C LYS A 240 -12.53 -22.25 62.44
N ALA A 241 -11.31 -22.36 61.90
CA ALA A 241 -10.08 -22.29 62.68
C ALA A 241 -9.92 -20.92 63.38
N ILE A 242 -10.21 -19.82 62.68
CA ILE A 242 -10.23 -18.46 63.25
C ILE A 242 -11.29 -18.35 64.36
N ALA A 243 -12.50 -18.90 64.15
CA ALA A 243 -13.54 -18.89 65.18
C ALA A 243 -13.15 -19.69 66.43
N ALA A 244 -12.50 -20.85 66.26
CA ALA A 244 -11.97 -21.64 67.37
C ALA A 244 -10.88 -20.86 68.15
N LYS A 245 -9.96 -20.19 67.46
CA LYS A 245 -8.94 -19.34 68.10
C LYS A 245 -9.51 -18.10 68.77
N ALA A 246 -10.58 -17.51 68.23
CA ALA A 246 -11.31 -16.43 68.91
C ALA A 246 -11.94 -16.92 70.22
N ALA A 247 -12.52 -18.13 70.25
CA ALA A 247 -13.06 -18.74 71.46
C ALA A 247 -11.98 -19.08 72.50
N GLU A 248 -10.80 -19.54 72.08
CA GLU A 248 -9.63 -19.70 72.96
C GLU A 248 -9.22 -18.36 73.60
N VAL A 249 -9.15 -17.29 72.80
CA VAL A 249 -8.77 -15.94 73.29
C VAL A 249 -9.79 -15.38 74.28
N GLU A 250 -11.10 -15.50 74.03
CA GLU A 250 -12.14 -15.11 74.99
C GLU A 250 -12.07 -15.96 76.29
N GLY A 251 -11.77 -17.25 76.18
CA GLY A 251 -11.53 -18.12 77.35
C GLY A 251 -10.30 -17.74 78.18
N VAL A 252 -9.22 -17.29 77.54
CA VAL A 252 -8.04 -16.73 78.22
C VAL A 252 -8.35 -15.37 78.85
N ARG A 253 -9.14 -14.52 78.17
CA ARG A 253 -9.56 -13.21 78.65
C ARG A 253 -10.44 -13.30 79.90
N ALA A 254 -11.38 -14.25 79.94
CA ALA A 254 -12.19 -14.51 81.13
C ALA A 254 -11.33 -14.90 82.34
N LYS A 255 -10.38 -15.83 82.15
CA LYS A 255 -9.42 -16.23 83.21
C LYS A 255 -8.54 -15.07 83.67
N LEU A 256 -8.13 -14.18 82.76
CA LEU A 256 -7.38 -12.98 83.13
C LEU A 256 -8.23 -12.05 84.02
N GLN A 257 -9.51 -11.85 83.71
CA GLN A 257 -10.41 -11.05 84.55
C GLN A 257 -10.65 -11.66 85.93
N GLU A 258 -10.71 -13.00 86.05
CA GLU A 258 -10.76 -13.67 87.35
C GLU A 258 -9.48 -13.45 88.17
N VAL A 259 -8.30 -13.52 87.54
CA VAL A 259 -7.01 -13.24 88.17
C VAL A 259 -6.87 -11.76 88.56
N GLU A 260 -7.27 -10.83 87.70
CA GLU A 260 -7.28 -9.39 87.98
C GLU A 260 -8.19 -9.06 89.16
N LYS A 261 -9.40 -9.66 89.21
CA LYS A 261 -10.32 -9.53 90.35
C LYS A 261 -9.73 -10.12 91.63
N ALA A 262 -9.16 -11.33 91.58
CA ALA A 262 -8.54 -11.97 92.74
C ALA A 262 -7.34 -11.17 93.27
N ALA A 263 -6.53 -10.57 92.38
CA ALA A 263 -5.44 -9.69 92.75
C ALA A 263 -5.94 -8.37 93.39
N ALA A 264 -7.02 -7.78 92.87
CA ALA A 264 -7.64 -6.59 93.46
C ALA A 264 -8.24 -6.89 94.85
N GLU A 265 -8.91 -8.05 95.03
CA GLU A 265 -9.39 -8.49 96.34
C GLU A 265 -8.23 -8.76 97.32
N ALA A 266 -7.13 -9.36 96.87
CA ALA A 266 -5.95 -9.60 97.69
C ALA A 266 -5.28 -8.29 98.13
N LEU A 267 -5.16 -7.31 97.21
CA LEU A 267 -4.64 -5.98 97.51
C LEU A 267 -5.53 -5.24 98.52
N ALA A 268 -6.85 -5.27 98.35
CA ALA A 268 -7.79 -4.65 99.27
C ALA A 268 -7.74 -5.28 100.69
N ARG A 269 -7.53 -6.61 100.79
CA ARG A 269 -7.30 -7.30 102.06
C ARG A 269 -5.98 -6.86 102.70
N ALA A 270 -4.89 -6.81 101.93
CA ALA A 270 -3.58 -6.36 102.40
C ALA A 270 -3.59 -4.90 102.86
N GLU A 271 -4.27 -4.00 102.15
CA GLU A 271 -4.48 -2.61 102.60
C GLU A 271 -5.29 -2.55 103.90
N GLN A 272 -6.36 -3.34 104.03
CA GLN A 272 -7.15 -3.36 105.25
C GLN A 272 -6.35 -3.90 106.45
N GLU A 273 -5.48 -4.89 106.21
CA GLU A 273 -4.60 -5.45 107.24
C GLU A 273 -3.47 -4.49 107.63
N ALA A 274 -2.84 -3.81 106.67
CA ALA A 274 -1.89 -2.74 106.94
C ALA A 274 -2.52 -1.59 107.76
N ARG A 275 -3.75 -1.17 107.43
CA ARG A 275 -4.49 -0.16 108.23
C ARG A 275 -4.80 -0.65 109.65
N LYS A 276 -5.13 -1.93 109.85
CA LYS A 276 -5.31 -2.52 111.19
C LYS A 276 -4.00 -2.51 111.99
N GLN A 277 -2.89 -2.93 111.37
CA GLN A 277 -1.56 -2.91 112.00
C GLN A 277 -1.13 -1.48 112.37
N GLN A 278 -1.37 -0.50 111.49
CA GLN A 278 -1.13 0.91 111.77
C GLN A 278 -1.95 1.40 112.97
N ALA A 279 -3.27 1.15 112.99
CA ALA A 279 -4.14 1.55 114.11
C ALA A 279 -3.70 0.92 115.45
N ILE A 280 -3.27 -0.35 115.46
CA ILE A 280 -2.70 -1.01 116.64
C ILE A 280 -1.39 -0.34 117.07
N SER A 281 -0.53 0.05 116.12
CA SER A 281 0.72 0.76 116.41
C SER A 281 0.47 2.16 117.00
N GLU A 282 -0.56 2.87 116.51
CA GLU A 282 -0.97 4.18 117.03
C GLU A 282 -1.61 4.07 118.42
N GLU A 283 -2.43 3.04 118.68
CA GLU A 283 -3.01 2.80 120.01
C GLU A 283 -1.95 2.40 121.05
N THR A 284 -0.99 1.56 120.68
CA THR A 284 0.13 1.18 121.56
C THR A 284 1.07 2.35 121.81
N ALA A 285 1.37 3.18 120.81
CA ALA A 285 2.11 4.42 120.98
C ALA A 285 1.35 5.42 121.89
N ALA A 286 0.02 5.54 121.76
CA ALA A 286 -0.80 6.38 122.62
C ALA A 286 -0.87 5.87 124.07
N LYS A 287 -0.86 4.54 124.29
CA LYS A 287 -0.74 3.93 125.62
C LYS A 287 0.62 4.23 126.26
N ALA A 288 1.71 3.96 125.54
CA ALA A 288 3.07 4.28 126.00
C ALA A 288 3.26 5.79 126.27
N ALA A 289 2.67 6.66 125.46
CA ALA A 289 2.71 8.11 125.69
C ALA A 289 1.96 8.53 126.96
N ARG A 290 0.85 7.85 127.32
CA ARG A 290 0.13 8.08 128.59
C ARG A 290 0.93 7.58 129.79
N GLU A 291 1.58 6.43 129.68
CA GLU A 291 2.50 5.91 130.71
C GLU A 291 3.69 6.86 130.92
N VAL A 292 4.32 7.34 129.84
CA VAL A 292 5.40 8.33 129.90
C VAL A 292 4.92 9.68 130.48
N ALA A 293 3.68 10.08 130.23
CA ALA A 293 3.11 11.28 130.87
C ALA A 293 2.90 11.06 132.38
N SER A 294 2.32 9.92 132.78
CA SER A 294 2.13 9.57 134.20
C SER A 294 3.45 9.45 134.97
N LEU A 295 4.48 8.84 134.36
CA LEU A 295 5.81 8.74 134.95
C LEU A 295 6.51 10.11 135.09
N LYS A 296 6.23 11.07 134.19
CA LYS A 296 6.71 12.45 134.33
C LYS A 296 6.02 13.20 135.45
N GLU A 297 4.70 13.06 135.59
CA GLU A 297 3.92 13.67 136.67
C GLU A 297 4.36 13.11 138.04
N GLN A 298 4.63 11.80 138.14
CA GLN A 298 5.23 11.17 139.31
C GLN A 298 6.66 11.67 139.61
N LEU A 299 7.48 11.87 138.58
CA LEU A 299 8.82 12.45 138.74
C LEU A 299 8.76 13.90 139.25
N GLU A 300 7.89 14.72 138.67
CA GLU A 300 7.70 16.11 139.09
C GLU A 300 7.17 16.20 140.54
N GLN A 301 6.27 15.31 140.94
CA GLN A 301 5.85 15.20 142.35
C GLN A 301 7.02 14.80 143.26
N ALA A 302 7.81 13.79 142.88
CA ALA A 302 8.98 13.36 143.65
C ALA A 302 10.07 14.44 143.76
N GLU A 303 10.30 15.23 142.71
CA GLU A 303 11.23 16.37 142.72
C GLU A 303 10.71 17.50 143.63
N ASN A 304 9.40 17.80 143.62
CA ASN A 304 8.79 18.78 144.51
C ASN A 304 8.82 18.36 145.99
N ASP A 305 8.55 17.09 146.30
CA ASP A 305 8.62 16.59 147.68
C ASP A 305 10.07 16.45 148.17
N ALA A 306 11.03 16.11 147.29
CA ALA A 306 12.46 16.18 147.60
C ALA A 306 12.91 17.63 147.87
N ALA A 307 12.42 18.61 147.10
CA ALA A 307 12.70 20.03 147.34
C ALA A 307 12.11 20.53 148.67
N ARG A 308 10.91 20.06 149.06
CA ARG A 308 10.34 20.31 150.39
C ARG A 308 11.18 19.71 151.51
N ALA A 309 11.55 18.44 151.40
CA ALA A 309 12.39 17.77 152.39
C ALA A 309 13.76 18.46 152.55
N LEU A 310 14.35 18.95 151.45
CA LEU A 310 15.57 19.76 151.48
C LEU A 310 15.35 21.11 152.19
N ALA A 311 14.25 21.81 151.91
CA ALA A 311 13.93 23.08 152.55
C ALA A 311 13.66 22.94 154.06
N GLU A 312 12.99 21.86 154.49
CA GLU A 312 12.82 21.53 155.91
C GLU A 312 14.15 21.16 156.58
N ALA A 313 15.00 20.37 155.91
CA ALA A 313 16.33 20.06 156.40
C ALA A 313 17.20 21.32 156.55
N GLU A 314 17.15 22.26 155.60
CA GLU A 314 17.82 23.55 155.69
C GLU A 314 17.26 24.43 156.80
N ALA A 315 15.94 24.48 157.00
CA ALA A 315 15.32 25.23 158.08
C ALA A 315 15.78 24.71 159.45
N ASN A 316 15.71 23.39 159.66
CA ASN A 316 16.19 22.71 160.86
C ASN A 316 17.70 22.93 161.08
N ALA A 317 18.52 22.88 160.02
CA ALA A 317 19.95 23.16 160.11
C ALA A 317 20.25 24.63 160.50
N ARG A 318 19.47 25.59 159.99
CA ARG A 318 19.59 27.01 160.36
C ARG A 318 19.16 27.28 161.82
N GLU A 319 18.15 26.57 162.31
CA GLU A 319 17.75 26.64 163.74
C GLU A 319 18.82 26.03 164.66
N MET A 320 19.42 24.90 164.28
CA MET A 320 20.55 24.30 164.99
C MET A 320 21.78 25.23 164.98
N ALA A 321 22.12 25.81 163.83
CA ALA A 321 23.24 26.73 163.68
C ALA A 321 23.10 28.01 164.53
N THR A 322 21.89 28.59 164.58
CA THR A 322 21.63 29.80 165.39
C THR A 322 21.69 29.52 166.89
N LYS A 323 21.18 28.38 167.36
CA LYS A 323 21.32 27.93 168.76
C LYS A 323 22.80 27.73 169.14
N SER A 324 23.58 27.04 168.32
CA SER A 324 25.02 26.84 168.58
C SER A 324 25.85 28.13 168.50
N ALA A 325 25.52 29.07 167.61
CA ALA A 325 26.22 30.34 167.49
C ALA A 325 26.06 31.22 168.74
N ALA A 326 24.88 31.18 169.38
CA ALA A 326 24.64 31.87 170.65
C ALA A 326 25.50 31.30 171.79
N GLU A 327 25.65 29.97 171.86
CA GLU A 327 26.44 29.31 172.91
C GLU A 327 27.96 29.53 172.73
N ILE A 328 28.46 29.50 171.49
CA ILE A 328 29.86 29.86 171.17
C ILE A 328 30.13 31.30 171.63
N ARG A 329 29.26 32.26 171.30
CA ARG A 329 29.45 33.68 171.63
C ARG A 329 29.51 33.94 173.14
N ARG A 330 28.84 33.12 173.96
CA ARG A 330 28.96 33.14 175.43
C ARG A 330 30.36 32.71 175.89
N LYS A 331 30.87 31.58 175.39
CA LYS A 331 32.19 31.03 175.77
C LYS A 331 33.35 31.90 175.27
N THR A 332 33.22 32.57 174.11
CA THR A 332 34.25 33.49 173.59
C THR A 332 34.53 34.67 174.53
N LEU A 333 33.53 35.15 175.28
CA LEU A 333 33.71 36.23 176.26
C LEU A 333 34.51 35.78 177.50
N GLU A 334 34.37 34.52 177.90
CA GLU A 334 35.15 33.92 179.01
C GLU A 334 36.61 33.66 178.60
N VAL A 335 36.85 33.24 177.34
CA VAL A 335 38.21 33.02 176.80
C VAL A 335 38.97 34.35 176.62
N ALA A 336 38.30 35.43 176.22
CA ALA A 336 38.91 36.76 176.08
C ALA A 336 39.51 37.28 177.40
N ALA A 337 38.95 36.89 178.56
CA ALA A 337 39.48 37.26 179.87
C ALA A 337 40.81 36.55 180.21
N LEU A 338 41.11 35.40 179.59
CA LEU A 338 42.31 34.59 179.86
C LEU A 338 43.44 34.83 178.85
N GLN A 339 43.15 35.32 177.64
CA GLN A 339 44.18 35.52 176.60
C GLN A 339 45.18 36.64 176.90
N ASN A 340 44.89 37.56 177.82
CA ASN A 340 45.88 38.54 178.32
C ASN A 340 47.09 37.88 179.01
N VAL A 341 47.02 36.62 179.41
CA VAL A 341 48.16 35.85 179.94
C VAL A 341 48.96 35.16 178.82
N LEU A 342 48.31 34.79 177.71
CA LEU A 342 48.94 34.02 176.62
C LEU A 342 49.67 34.88 175.58
N GLN A 343 49.58 36.22 175.66
CA GLN A 343 50.32 37.18 174.82
C GLN A 343 51.87 37.12 175.02
N ARG A 344 52.39 36.22 175.87
CA ARG A 344 53.81 36.12 176.25
C ARG A 344 54.60 34.97 175.63
N VAL A 345 53.98 34.02 174.91
CA VAL A 345 54.68 32.75 174.53
C VAL A 345 54.82 32.51 173.03
N GLN A 346 53.81 32.84 172.19
CA GLN A 346 53.76 32.34 170.81
C GLN A 346 53.61 33.47 169.78
N SER A 347 54.74 34.14 169.52
CA SER A 347 55.05 34.68 168.20
C SER A 347 55.49 33.54 167.26
N GLN A 348 55.42 33.77 165.94
CA GLN A 348 55.79 32.83 164.84
C GLN A 348 54.76 31.68 164.63
N THR A 349 54.26 31.38 163.41
CA THR A 349 54.51 31.93 162.05
C THR A 349 53.32 31.74 161.08
N ALA A 350 53.37 32.35 159.89
CA ALA A 350 52.39 32.32 158.77
C ALA A 350 52.05 30.91 158.22
N ALA A 351 50.94 30.58 157.52
CA ALA A 351 49.88 31.27 156.74
C ALA A 351 50.06 31.31 155.17
N ALA A 352 48.93 31.21 154.43
CA ALA A 352 48.73 31.40 152.96
C ALA A 352 49.18 30.24 152.00
N LEU A 353 48.64 29.98 150.77
CA LEU A 353 47.41 30.44 150.03
C LEU A 353 47.06 29.59 148.75
N GLU A 354 45.78 29.16 148.60
CA GLU A 354 44.83 29.16 147.42
C GLU A 354 45.05 28.65 145.95
N ALA A 355 43.88 28.35 145.30
CA ALA A 355 43.49 28.49 143.86
C ALA A 355 44.04 27.55 142.72
N SER A 356 43.43 27.32 141.52
CA SER A 356 42.02 27.42 140.99
C SER A 356 41.83 27.02 139.46
N LYS A 357 40.86 26.11 139.10
CA LYS A 357 40.13 25.92 137.76
C LYS A 357 40.96 25.43 136.52
N ARG A 358 40.48 24.83 135.38
CA ARG A 358 39.21 24.58 134.59
C ARG A 358 38.84 25.65 133.51
N ASN A 359 38.33 25.41 132.27
CA ASN A 359 37.93 24.23 131.41
C ASN A 359 37.70 24.63 129.88
N MET A 360 37.16 23.73 128.98
CA MET A 360 36.49 23.94 127.63
C MET A 360 37.32 23.88 126.30
N ALA A 361 36.85 23.64 125.04
CA ALA A 361 35.63 23.07 124.36
C ALA A 361 35.91 22.70 122.82
N ALA A 362 34.93 22.46 121.92
CA ALA A 362 35.10 21.74 120.60
C ALA A 362 34.25 22.19 119.34
N ALA A 363 34.58 21.73 118.08
CA ALA A 363 33.68 21.23 116.97
C ALA A 363 34.05 21.43 115.43
N ASN A 364 33.83 20.38 114.59
CA ASN A 364 33.28 20.27 113.17
C ASN A 364 33.97 20.57 111.76
N GLN A 365 34.08 19.49 110.92
CA GLN A 365 33.63 19.23 109.50
C GLN A 365 34.27 19.77 108.15
N ARG A 366 34.43 18.85 107.12
CA ARG A 366 34.25 18.95 105.60
C ARG A 366 34.96 17.75 104.82
N PRO A 367 35.05 17.61 103.45
CA PRO A 367 34.05 17.62 102.32
C PRO A 367 34.29 16.65 101.07
N ALA A 368 33.29 16.50 100.15
CA ALA A 368 33.34 16.38 98.63
C ALA A 368 34.20 15.27 97.89
N PRO A 369 34.25 15.08 96.52
CA PRO A 369 33.66 15.79 95.32
C PRO A 369 33.05 14.90 94.17
N ALA A 370 32.92 15.39 92.90
CA ALA A 370 32.19 14.75 91.75
C ALA A 370 32.57 15.27 90.31
N LYS A 371 31.73 15.00 89.26
CA LYS A 371 31.75 15.36 87.77
C LYS A 371 32.29 14.22 86.84
N PRO A 372 32.11 14.18 85.47
CA PRO A 372 31.70 15.20 84.45
C PRO A 372 30.54 14.78 83.47
N LYS A 373 30.56 15.17 82.17
CA LYS A 373 29.50 14.99 81.11
C LYS A 373 30.06 15.01 79.64
N THR A 374 29.22 14.68 78.63
CA THR A 374 29.50 14.66 77.17
C THR A 374 28.41 15.39 76.32
N PRO A 375 28.64 15.72 75.02
CA PRO A 375 27.67 16.40 74.15
C PRO A 375 26.61 15.46 73.53
N LYS A 376 25.53 16.01 72.99
CA LYS A 376 24.37 15.26 72.45
C LYS A 376 23.77 15.94 71.21
N ILE A 377 23.30 15.14 70.24
CA ILE A 377 22.49 15.57 69.08
C ILE A 377 21.01 15.30 69.39
N ASP A 378 20.11 16.19 68.96
CA ASP A 378 18.68 16.04 69.23
C ASP A 378 18.03 14.94 68.35
N PRO A 379 17.20 14.07 68.95
CA PRO A 379 16.73 12.86 68.29
C PRO A 379 15.63 13.12 67.27
N LEU A 380 15.54 12.22 66.30
CA LEU A 380 14.62 12.34 65.16
C LEU A 380 13.29 11.62 65.44
N LEU A 381 12.18 12.34 65.47
CA LEU A 381 10.83 11.82 65.76
C LEU A 381 10.09 11.32 64.50
N TYR A 382 9.30 10.26 64.63
CA TYR A 382 8.52 9.64 63.56
C TYR A 382 7.00 9.67 63.85
N PRO A 383 6.16 10.11 62.88
CA PRO A 383 4.70 10.02 62.99
C PRO A 383 4.21 8.57 63.14
N ILE A 384 3.00 8.41 63.68
CA ILE A 384 2.34 7.10 63.77
C ILE A 384 2.08 6.53 62.35
N ASN A 385 2.34 5.23 62.17
CA ASN A 385 2.19 4.49 60.91
C ASN A 385 2.88 5.10 59.66
N SER A 386 3.91 5.94 59.83
CA SER A 386 4.66 6.51 58.70
C SER A 386 6.13 6.08 58.71
N ALA A 387 6.60 5.63 57.54
CA ALA A 387 8.01 5.49 57.21
C ALA A 387 8.55 6.68 56.39
N ALA A 388 7.71 7.68 56.09
CA ALA A 388 8.08 8.81 55.23
C ALA A 388 8.97 9.84 55.96
N PRO A 389 9.86 10.57 55.25
CA PRO A 389 10.77 11.53 55.86
C PRO A 389 10.06 12.72 56.52
N PRO A 390 10.21 12.97 57.84
CA PRO A 390 10.02 14.31 58.39
C PRO A 390 11.02 15.31 57.77
N LYS A 391 10.63 16.59 57.67
CA LYS A 391 11.41 17.67 57.03
C LYS A 391 12.82 17.91 57.63
N GLU A 392 13.11 17.29 58.77
CA GLU A 392 14.29 17.52 59.61
C GLU A 392 15.52 16.70 59.21
N TRP A 393 15.41 15.76 58.27
CA TRP A 393 16.55 14.93 57.82
C TRP A 393 17.74 15.79 57.32
N ASN A 394 17.46 16.93 56.68
CA ASN A 394 18.46 17.92 56.24
C ASN A 394 19.17 18.68 57.39
N ARG A 395 18.62 18.67 58.62
CA ARG A 395 19.30 19.15 59.83
C ARG A 395 20.30 18.10 60.30
N VAL A 396 19.80 16.89 60.54
CA VAL A 396 20.55 15.75 61.06
C VAL A 396 21.79 15.44 60.22
N ALA A 397 21.65 15.35 58.89
CA ALA A 397 22.78 15.08 58.00
C ALA A 397 23.89 16.14 58.09
N ARG A 398 23.53 17.41 58.31
CA ARG A 398 24.48 18.52 58.46
C ARG A 398 25.22 18.46 59.79
N GLU A 399 24.51 18.16 60.88
CA GLU A 399 25.07 18.05 62.23
C GLU A 399 26.04 16.86 62.33
N VAL A 400 25.64 15.68 61.83
CA VAL A 400 26.51 14.50 61.76
C VAL A 400 27.74 14.77 60.88
N LYS A 401 27.58 15.38 59.71
CA LYS A 401 28.70 15.71 58.81
C LYS A 401 29.66 16.75 59.39
N ASN A 402 29.17 17.67 60.21
CA ASN A 402 30.02 18.61 60.95
C ASN A 402 30.79 17.92 62.09
N ALA A 403 30.13 17.03 62.85
CA ALA A 403 30.78 16.26 63.91
C ALA A 403 31.84 15.28 63.38
N LEU A 404 31.58 14.60 62.24
CA LEU A 404 32.56 13.69 61.62
C LEU A 404 33.77 14.42 60.99
N LYS A 405 33.64 15.72 60.69
CA LYS A 405 34.80 16.59 60.35
C LYS A 405 35.62 16.94 61.59
N GLN A 406 34.99 17.15 62.73
CA GLN A 406 35.68 17.42 64.01
C GLN A 406 36.35 16.16 64.58
N PHE A 407 35.77 14.98 64.34
CA PHE A 407 36.28 13.69 64.79
C PHE A 407 36.45 12.71 63.60
N PRO A 408 37.59 12.77 62.86
CA PRO A 408 37.79 11.98 61.64
C PRO A 408 37.82 10.46 61.82
N LYS A 409 37.96 9.95 63.06
CA LYS A 409 37.92 8.51 63.39
C LYS A 409 36.60 8.03 63.98
N ALA A 410 35.70 8.94 64.36
CA ALA A 410 34.46 8.61 65.06
C ALA A 410 33.51 7.71 64.25
N THR A 411 32.74 6.89 64.96
CA THR A 411 31.64 6.09 64.41
C THR A 411 30.30 6.67 64.87
N VAL A 412 29.37 6.85 63.94
CA VAL A 412 27.98 7.24 64.23
C VAL A 412 27.20 5.98 64.60
N VAL A 413 26.36 6.07 65.62
CA VAL A 413 25.53 4.95 66.08
C VAL A 413 24.08 5.41 66.10
N LEU A 414 23.25 4.77 65.28
CA LEU A 414 21.83 5.07 65.10
C LEU A 414 21.01 4.07 65.93
N CYS A 415 20.52 4.54 67.07
CA CYS A 415 19.71 3.77 68.01
C CYS A 415 18.22 4.02 67.72
N GLY A 416 17.58 3.09 67.02
CA GLY A 416 16.15 3.14 66.73
C GLY A 416 15.29 2.75 67.92
N HIS A 417 14.18 3.44 68.11
CA HIS A 417 13.18 3.18 69.14
C HIS A 417 11.77 3.00 68.57
N ALA A 418 10.97 2.21 69.28
CA ALA A 418 9.58 1.90 68.96
C ALA A 418 8.66 2.21 70.15
N ASP A 419 7.36 2.28 69.85
CA ASP A 419 6.31 2.53 70.83
C ASP A 419 6.07 1.29 71.71
N ASP A 420 5.42 1.47 72.87
CA ASP A 420 5.22 0.38 73.84
C ASP A 420 3.98 -0.49 73.48
N SER A 421 3.98 -1.01 72.25
CA SER A 421 2.95 -1.91 71.73
C SER A 421 3.25 -3.37 72.07
N ARG A 422 2.22 -4.22 72.12
CA ARG A 422 2.27 -5.59 72.72
C ARG A 422 3.22 -6.63 72.09
N TYR A 423 4.04 -6.28 71.10
CA TYR A 423 4.91 -7.22 70.37
C TYR A 423 6.37 -6.74 70.33
N ALA A 424 7.19 -7.21 71.27
CA ALA A 424 8.57 -6.75 71.44
C ALA A 424 9.48 -7.02 70.22
N GLU A 425 9.34 -8.19 69.60
CA GLU A 425 10.10 -8.58 68.40
C GLU A 425 9.74 -7.70 67.20
N THR A 426 8.45 -7.53 66.90
CA THR A 426 7.97 -6.63 65.85
C THR A 426 8.41 -5.18 66.08
N ASN A 427 8.47 -4.74 67.35
CA ASN A 427 9.01 -3.43 67.71
C ASN A 427 10.54 -3.34 67.53
N HIS A 428 11.29 -4.44 67.68
CA HIS A 428 12.72 -4.49 67.35
C HIS A 428 12.94 -4.23 65.86
N ASP A 429 12.27 -5.00 64.99
CA ASP A 429 12.37 -4.87 63.53
C ASP A 429 11.96 -3.48 63.04
N ILE A 430 10.84 -2.94 63.55
CA ILE A 430 10.40 -1.57 63.22
C ILE A 430 11.43 -0.53 63.67
N SER A 431 12.05 -0.72 64.83
CA SER A 431 13.06 0.19 65.35
C SER A 431 14.37 0.14 64.53
N GLU A 432 14.83 -1.05 64.15
CA GLU A 432 16.03 -1.22 63.34
C GLU A 432 15.83 -0.67 61.93
N ASN A 433 14.69 -0.96 61.30
CA ASN A 433 14.36 -0.44 59.97
C ASN A 433 14.28 1.09 59.93
N ARG A 434 13.77 1.77 60.98
CA ARG A 434 13.83 3.24 61.08
C ARG A 434 15.26 3.77 61.09
N ALA A 435 16.14 3.17 61.88
CA ALA A 435 17.56 3.54 61.93
C ALA A 435 18.28 3.20 60.61
N ARG A 436 17.88 2.12 59.93
CA ARG A 436 18.37 1.72 58.60
C ARG A 436 17.98 2.72 57.52
N PHE A 437 16.72 3.16 57.45
CA PHE A 437 16.29 4.22 56.53
C PHE A 437 17.07 5.54 56.73
N LEU A 438 17.36 5.90 57.99
CA LEU A 438 18.21 7.08 58.27
C LEU A 438 19.66 6.85 57.83
N CYS A 439 20.22 5.64 58.01
CA CYS A 439 21.54 5.27 57.51
C CYS A 439 21.62 5.37 55.97
N ASP A 440 20.62 4.86 55.26
CA ASP A 440 20.54 4.91 53.80
C ASP A 440 20.49 6.36 53.30
N TYR A 441 19.70 7.22 53.97
CA TYR A 441 19.67 8.65 53.66
C TYR A 441 21.00 9.35 53.97
N LEU A 442 21.63 9.07 55.12
CA LEU A 442 22.94 9.66 55.45
C LEU A 442 24.03 9.24 54.43
N ALA A 443 23.95 8.03 53.86
CA ALA A 443 24.81 7.62 52.76
C ALA A 443 24.59 8.49 51.51
N THR A 444 23.34 8.82 51.15
CA THR A 444 23.06 9.78 50.06
C THR A 444 23.52 11.22 50.36
N ALA A 445 23.74 11.57 51.63
CA ALA A 445 24.28 12.85 52.08
C ALA A 445 25.83 12.90 52.10
N ASP A 446 26.50 11.93 51.47
CA ASP A 446 27.96 11.80 51.40
C ASP A 446 28.58 11.62 52.81
N ILE A 447 28.11 10.58 53.50
CA ILE A 447 28.69 10.04 54.74
C ILE A 447 28.91 8.52 54.50
N PRO A 448 30.13 7.98 54.60
CA PRO A 448 30.38 6.56 54.33
C PRO A 448 29.58 5.63 55.25
N ARG A 449 28.89 4.64 54.67
CA ARG A 449 28.07 3.66 55.41
C ARG A 449 28.90 2.91 56.46
N ASP A 450 30.17 2.64 56.17
CA ASP A 450 31.10 1.93 57.04
C ASP A 450 31.42 2.67 58.35
N ARG A 451 31.05 3.95 58.46
CA ARG A 451 31.14 4.77 59.70
C ARG A 451 29.80 4.85 60.45
N ILE A 452 28.80 4.05 60.10
CA ILE A 452 27.45 4.06 60.70
C ILE A 452 27.07 2.67 61.23
N GLU A 453 27.01 2.54 62.57
CA GLU A 453 26.50 1.37 63.28
C GLU A 453 24.98 1.53 63.49
N ILE A 454 24.18 0.53 63.08
CA ILE A 454 22.71 0.54 63.25
C ILE A 454 22.35 -0.36 64.44
N LYS A 455 21.44 0.09 65.32
CA LYS A 455 20.87 -0.74 66.40
C LYS A 455 19.37 -0.53 66.55
N GLY A 456 18.60 -1.62 66.41
CA GLY A 456 17.24 -1.67 66.93
C GLY A 456 17.27 -1.82 68.46
N LEU A 457 16.61 -0.92 69.19
CA LEU A 457 16.43 -1.03 70.64
C LEU A 457 14.97 -1.30 71.04
N GLY A 458 14.04 -1.37 70.07
CA GLY A 458 12.62 -1.62 70.32
C GLY A 458 12.03 -0.68 71.36
N ASN A 459 11.26 -1.23 72.29
CA ASN A 459 10.72 -0.52 73.46
C ASN A 459 11.64 -0.57 74.70
N SER A 460 12.88 -1.10 74.61
CA SER A 460 13.75 -1.35 75.79
C SER A 460 14.22 -0.10 76.56
N ARG A 461 14.02 1.10 76.02
CA ARG A 461 14.34 2.39 76.67
C ARG A 461 13.20 3.42 76.44
N PRO A 462 12.05 3.25 77.12
CA PRO A 462 10.89 4.12 76.95
C PRO A 462 11.07 5.44 77.73
N VAL A 463 10.62 6.55 77.15
CA VAL A 463 10.56 7.86 77.80
C VAL A 463 9.26 7.92 78.61
N LYS A 464 9.38 7.74 79.93
CA LYS A 464 8.22 7.80 80.84
C LYS A 464 7.53 9.16 80.73
N GLY A 465 6.22 9.14 80.51
CA GLY A 465 5.37 10.33 80.46
C GLY A 465 5.09 10.91 79.07
N ASN A 466 5.72 10.40 77.99
CA ASN A 466 5.39 10.81 76.62
C ASN A 466 5.50 9.63 75.63
N PRO A 467 4.38 8.96 75.28
CA PRO A 467 4.37 7.85 74.32
C PRO A 467 4.86 8.26 72.92
N GLU A 468 4.55 9.47 72.47
CA GLU A 468 4.93 9.93 71.12
C GLU A 468 6.45 10.07 70.96
N ALA A 469 7.16 10.39 72.06
CA ALA A 469 8.62 10.44 72.12
C ALA A 469 9.31 9.05 72.09
N ASN A 470 8.57 7.94 72.08
CA ASN A 470 9.14 6.60 71.92
C ASN A 470 9.40 6.23 70.46
N ARG A 471 8.70 6.86 69.49
CA ARG A 471 8.91 6.64 68.05
C ARG A 471 10.02 7.56 67.53
N ARG A 472 11.28 7.26 67.87
CA ARG A 472 12.43 8.10 67.51
C ARG A 472 13.66 7.32 67.05
N VAL A 473 14.64 8.00 66.49
CA VAL A 473 16.03 7.52 66.35
C VAL A 473 16.95 8.45 67.14
N ASP A 474 17.64 7.89 68.13
CA ASP A 474 18.70 8.55 68.90
C ASP A 474 20.03 8.42 68.14
N ILE A 475 20.82 9.49 68.12
CA ILE A 475 22.07 9.59 67.36
C ILE A 475 23.23 9.80 68.32
N GLU A 476 24.09 8.80 68.45
CA GLU A 476 25.29 8.83 69.28
C GLU A 476 26.52 8.91 68.37
N ILE A 477 27.54 9.69 68.75
CA ILE A 477 28.82 9.73 68.03
C ILE A 477 29.91 9.29 69.01
N ARG A 478 30.50 8.11 68.74
CA ARG A 478 31.59 7.55 69.53
C ARG A 478 32.94 7.92 68.86
N PRO A 479 33.88 8.55 69.58
CA PRO A 479 35.10 9.12 68.99
C PRO A 479 36.10 8.09 68.47
#